data_AF-A0A5K1BCV8-F1
#
_entry.id   AF-A0A5K1BCV8-F1
#
_cell.length_a   1.000
_cell.length_b   1.000
_cell.length_c   1.000
_cell.angle_alpha   90.00
_cell.angle_beta   90.00
_cell.angle_gamma   90.00
#
_symmetry.space_group_name_H-M   'P 1'
#
loop_
_entity.id
_entity.type
_entity.pdbx_description
1 polymer ?
#
loop_
_entity_poly.entity_id
_entity_poly.type
_entity_poly.pdbx_seq_one_letter_code
_entity_poly.pdbx_strand_id
1 'polypeptide(L)' 'VGNAFVHQYYHILHQSPNLVFRFYQDSSKLGRPGADGGMSIVTTTQ' A
#
# COMPACT_ATOMS: atom_id res chain seq x y z
N VAL A 1 -1.32 -15.14 9.96
CA VAL A 1 -1.33 -13.66 10.00
C VAL A 1 -1.44 -13.04 8.60
N GLY A 2 -0.60 -13.44 7.63
CA GLY A 2 -0.61 -12.85 6.27
C GLY A 2 -1.97 -12.91 5.54
N ASN A 3 -2.68 -14.03 5.61
CA ASN A 3 -4.02 -14.15 4.98
C ASN A 3 -5.03 -13.12 5.50
N ALA A 4 -5.04 -12.90 6.83
CA ALA A 4 -5.91 -11.92 7.46
C ALA A 4 -5.52 -10.48 7.09
N PHE A 5 -4.21 -10.20 6.98
CA PHE A 5 -3.72 -8.91 6.51
C PHE A 5 -4.20 -8.62 5.07
N VAL A 6 -4.03 -9.58 4.15
CA VAL A 6 -4.45 -9.42 2.74
C VAL A 6 -5.94 -9.12 2.65
N HIS A 7 -6.77 -9.91 3.35
CA HIS A 7 -8.21 -9.69 3.38
C HIS A 7 -8.58 -8.29 3.90
N GLN A 8 -7.99 -7.88 5.02
CA GLN A 8 -8.30 -6.59 5.62
C GLN A 8 -7.81 -5.42 4.76
N TYR A 9 -6.60 -5.53 4.19
CA TYR A 9 -6.00 -4.52 3.34
C TYR A 9 -6.86 -4.28 2.09
N TYR A 10 -7.25 -5.34 1.38
CA TYR A 10 -8.07 -5.20 0.18
C TYR A 10 -9.52 -4.79 0.47
N HIS A 11 -10.09 -5.22 1.61
CA HIS A 11 -11.40 -4.76 2.05
C HIS A 11 -11.41 -3.23 2.26
N ILE A 12 -10.45 -2.69 3.01
CA ILE A 12 -10.35 -1.24 3.25
C ILE A 12 -9.98 -0.51 1.96
N LEU A 13 -9.09 -1.05 1.12
CA LEU A 13 -8.74 -0.43 -0.16
C LEU A 13 -9.96 -0.21 -1.06
N HIS A 14 -10.86 -1.20 -1.12
CA HIS A 14 -12.06 -1.10 -1.96
C HIS A 14 -13.16 -0.23 -1.35
N GLN A 15 -13.37 -0.32 -0.02
CA GLN A 15 -14.51 0.32 0.65
C GLN A 15 -14.18 1.71 1.22
N SER A 16 -12.92 1.98 1.54
CA SER A 16 -12.47 3.20 2.23
C SER A 16 -11.01 3.49 1.86
N PRO A 17 -10.71 3.79 0.58
CA PRO A 17 -9.33 3.94 0.08
C PRO A 17 -8.54 5.01 0.84
N ASN A 18 -9.22 6.04 1.34
CA ASN A 18 -8.65 7.11 2.17
C ASN A 18 -8.15 6.64 3.55
N LEU A 19 -8.40 5.39 3.96
CA LEU A 19 -7.90 4.81 5.22
C LEU A 19 -6.70 3.88 5.01
N VAL A 20 -6.36 3.54 3.77
CA VAL A 20 -5.30 2.57 3.45
C VAL A 20 -3.92 3.04 3.92
N PHE A 21 -3.70 4.36 3.97
CA PHE A 21 -2.43 4.93 4.44
C PHE A 21 -2.04 4.46 5.84
N ARG A 22 -3.01 4.08 6.68
CA ARG A 22 -2.80 3.61 8.07
C ARG A 22 -2.07 2.27 8.16
N PHE A 23 -2.01 1.50 7.06
CA PHE A 23 -1.23 0.27 7.00
C PHE A 23 0.27 0.52 6.77
N TYR A 24 0.65 1.76 6.51
CA TYR A 24 2.04 2.16 6.28
C TYR A 24 2.54 3.02 7.43
N GLN A 25 3.78 2.77 7.82
CA GLN A 25 4.51 3.60 8.78
C GLN A 25 5.43 4.55 8.02
N ASP A 26 5.97 5.55 8.71
CA ASP A 26 7.02 6.42 8.16
C ASP A 26 8.15 5.60 7.55
N SER A 27 8.66 6.05 6.41
CA SER A 27 9.69 5.36 5.63
C SER A 27 9.27 4.02 5.01
N SER A 28 7.99 3.64 5.05
CA SER A 28 7.50 2.49 4.27
C SER A 28 7.72 2.71 2.78
N LYS A 29 8.15 1.66 2.07
CA LYS A 29 8.43 1.70 0.63
C LYS A 29 7.33 0.97 -0.13
N LEU A 30 6.62 1.67 -1.00
CA LEU A 30 5.60 1.13 -1.88
C LEU A 30 6.16 1.03 -3.29
N GLY A 31 6.35 -0.20 -3.77
CA GLY A 31 6.75 -0.48 -5.15
C GLY A 31 5.53 -0.62 -6.06
N ARG A 32 5.55 0.04 -7.21
CA ARG A 32 4.59 -0.19 -8.30
C ARG A 32 5.34 -0.22 -9.64
N PRO A 33 5.05 -1.19 -10.53
CA PRO A 33 5.51 -1.11 -11.90
C PRO A 33 5.06 0.21 -12.56
N GLY A 34 6.03 0.97 -13.06
CA GLY A 34 5.82 2.15 -13.88
C GLY A 34 5.29 1.77 -15.26
N ALA A 35 4.89 2.78 -16.03
CA ALA A 35 4.36 2.59 -17.38
C ALA A 35 5.40 1.99 -18.35
N ASP A 36 6.69 2.15 -18.05
CA ASP A 36 7.84 1.60 -18.78
C ASP A 36 8.25 0.19 -18.31
N GLY A 37 7.54 -0.38 -17.33
CA GLY A 37 7.89 -1.66 -16.71
C GLY A 37 9.02 -1.57 -15.66
N GLY A 38 9.61 -0.39 -15.45
CA GLY A 38 10.55 -0.15 -14.36
C GLY A 38 9.83 -0.08 -13.00
N MET A 39 10.49 -0.42 -11.90
CA MET A 39 9.86 -0.33 -10.57
C MET A 39 9.92 1.12 -10.04
N SER A 40 8.77 1.76 -9.87
CA SER A 40 8.66 3.04 -9.15
C SER A 40 8.50 2.76 -7.66
N ILE A 41 9.28 3.45 -6.81
CA ILE A 41 9.19 3.32 -5.35
C ILE A 41 8.78 4.66 -4.75
N VAL A 42 7.65 4.65 -4.04
CA VAL A 42 7.19 5.79 -3.23
C VAL A 42 7.52 5.51 -1.77
N THR A 43 8.05 6.51 -1.06
CA THR A 43 8.33 6.40 0.37
C THR A 43 7.30 7.21 1.14
N THR A 44 6.63 6.61 2.13
CA THR A 44 5.67 7.31 2.99
C THR A 44 6.40 8.30 3.89
N THR A 45 5.98 9.57 3.85
CA THR A 45 6.39 10.64 4.77
C THR A 45 5.18 11.02 5.65
N GLN A 46 5.44 11.44 6.90
CA GLN A 46 4.40 11.90 7.82
C GLN A 46 3.82 13.26 7.42
#